data_AF-A0A6P7N5Z5-F1
#
_entry.id   AF-A0A6P7N5Z5-F1
#
_cell.length_a   1.000
_cell.length_b   1.000
_cell.length_c   1.000
_cell.angle_alpha   90.00
_cell.angle_beta   90.00
_cell.angle_gamma   90.00
#
_symmetry.space_group_name_H-M   'P 1'
#
loop_
_entity.id
_entity.type
_entity.pdbx_description
1 polymer ?
#
loop_
_entity_poly.entity_id
_entity_poly.type
_entity_poly.pdbx_seq_one_letter_code
_entity_poly.pdbx_strand_id
1 'polypeptide(L)'
;MNREAKQMLESDWSDKYQAYNLDDHCGRHNNMSPDTKHHPSSGALQEQVCNRSAWTKFTQDNLNKALQEEQATSSLRLLVEQLLQDTTKDLTFQCSSVDQALSQRCVELVEAKAQLEMKLTDGQAGC
;
A
#
# COMPACT_ATOMS: atom_id res chain seq x y z
N MET A 1 -6.59 -13.64 11.54
CA MET A 1 -6.53 -12.44 10.68
C MET A 1 -7.69 -12.37 9.68
N ASN A 2 -7.98 -13.41 8.89
CA ASN A 2 -9.02 -13.32 7.84
C ASN A 2 -10.48 -13.51 8.34
N ARG A 3 -10.68 -14.18 9.49
CA ARG A 3 -12.03 -14.48 10.01
C ARG A 3 -12.78 -13.25 10.53
N GLU A 4 -12.11 -12.37 11.26
CA GLU A 4 -12.72 -11.14 11.80
C GLU A 4 -13.08 -10.16 10.70
N ALA A 5 -12.18 -9.97 9.73
CA ALA A 5 -12.44 -9.16 8.55
C ALA A 5 -13.63 -9.70 7.75
N LYS A 6 -13.70 -11.02 7.54
CA LYS A 6 -14.85 -11.67 6.90
C LYS A 6 -16.16 -11.42 7.66
N GLN A 7 -16.16 -11.61 8.98
CA GLN A 7 -17.37 -11.39 9.79
C GLN A 7 -17.85 -9.94 9.72
N MET A 8 -16.92 -8.97 9.78
CA MET A 8 -17.24 -7.55 9.63
C MET A 8 -17.86 -7.26 8.26
N LEU A 9 -17.25 -7.77 7.18
CA LEU A 9 -17.76 -7.58 5.83
C LEU A 9 -19.13 -8.23 5.62
N GLU A 10 -19.39 -9.39 6.21
CA GLU A 10 -20.69 -10.05 6.17
C GLU A 10 -21.76 -9.24 6.90
N SER A 11 -21.43 -8.68 8.08
CA SER A 11 -22.32 -7.78 8.82
C SER A 11 -22.62 -6.50 8.02
N ASP A 12 -21.59 -5.81 7.53
CA ASP A 12 -21.74 -4.59 6.73
C ASP A 12 -22.56 -4.82 5.46
N TRP A 13 -22.36 -5.96 4.81
CA TRP A 13 -23.11 -6.33 3.62
C TRP A 13 -24.60 -6.56 3.94
N SER A 14 -24.89 -7.29 5.02
CA SER A 14 -26.27 -7.53 5.48
C SER A 14 -26.97 -6.21 5.83
N ASP A 15 -26.29 -5.31 6.53
CA ASP A 15 -26.84 -4.01 6.91
C ASP A 15 -27.10 -3.13 5.68
N LYS A 16 -26.17 -3.07 4.72
CA LYS A 16 -26.36 -2.34 3.46
C LYS A 16 -27.50 -2.91 2.63
N TYR A 17 -27.65 -4.24 2.61
CA TYR A 17 -28.74 -4.90 1.90
C TYR A 17 -30.10 -4.54 2.52
N GLN A 18 -30.20 -4.56 3.86
CA GLN A 18 -31.42 -4.14 4.55
C GLN A 18 -31.74 -2.66 4.31
N ALA A 19 -30.73 -1.78 4.40
CA ALA A 19 -30.89 -0.35 4.13
C ALA A 19 -31.40 -0.11 2.69
N TYR A 20 -30.81 -0.77 1.69
CA TYR A 20 -31.26 -0.69 0.31
C TYR A 20 -32.72 -1.11 0.12
N ASN A 21 -33.13 -2.21 0.76
CA ASN A 21 -34.53 -2.68 0.66
C ASN A 21 -35.51 -1.71 1.31
N LEU A 22 -35.12 -1.09 2.43
CA LEU A 22 -35.91 -0.03 3.06
C LEU A 22 -36.03 1.17 2.13
N ASP A 23 -34.92 1.62 1.54
CA ASP A 23 -34.90 2.75 0.61
C ASP A 23 -35.72 2.49 -0.66
N ASP A 24 -35.62 1.30 -1.27
CA ASP A 24 -36.42 0.91 -2.44
C ASP A 24 -37.92 0.85 -2.10
N HIS A 25 -38.27 0.34 -0.93
CA HIS A 25 -39.66 0.30 -0.48
C HIS A 25 -40.20 1.71 -0.23
N CYS A 26 -39.45 2.53 0.52
CA CYS A 26 -39.84 3.89 0.86
C CYS A 26 -39.89 4.80 -0.37
N GLY A 27 -38.99 4.61 -1.34
CA GLY A 27 -38.95 5.38 -2.59
C GLY A 27 -40.19 5.18 -3.49
N ARG A 28 -40.99 4.14 -3.24
CA ARG A 28 -42.25 3.88 -3.96
C ARG A 28 -43.47 4.53 -3.30
N HIS A 29 -43.32 5.11 -2.11
CA HIS A 29 -44.41 5.79 -1.43
C HIS A 29 -44.73 7.14 -2.08
N ASN A 30 -45.99 7.54 -1.98
CA ASN A 30 -46.48 8.87 -2.34
C ASN A 30 -47.36 9.43 -1.21
N ASN A 31 -47.81 10.68 -1.32
CA ASN A 31 -48.58 11.37 -0.28
C ASN A 31 -49.91 10.70 0.10
N MET A 32 -50.38 9.72 -0.68
CA MET A 32 -51.60 8.95 -0.41
C MET A 32 -51.30 7.52 0.11
N SER A 33 -50.03 7.13 0.18
CA SER A 33 -49.63 5.81 0.69
C SER A 33 -49.98 5.69 2.17
N PRO A 34 -50.66 4.61 2.61
CA PRO A 34 -51.12 4.46 3.99
C PRO A 34 -49.98 4.49 5.03
N ASP A 35 -48.79 4.07 4.64
CA ASP A 35 -47.58 4.01 5.49
C ASP A 35 -46.91 5.38 5.70
N THR A 36 -47.34 6.42 4.97
CA THR A 36 -46.85 7.81 5.15
C THR A 36 -47.58 8.59 6.23
N LYS A 37 -48.64 8.01 6.81
CA LYS A 37 -49.38 8.63 7.92
C LYS A 37 -48.53 8.62 9.19
N HIS A 38 -48.69 9.64 10.02
CA HIS A 38 -48.02 9.70 11.31
C HIS A 38 -48.42 8.48 12.16
N HIS A 39 -47.47 7.59 12.43
CA HIS A 39 -47.69 6.45 13.31
C HIS A 39 -47.42 6.91 14.76
N PRO A 40 -48.23 6.48 15.76
CA PRO A 40 -48.04 6.87 17.16
C PRO A 40 -46.64 6.58 17.72
N SER A 41 -45.91 5.62 17.14
CA SER A 41 -44.53 5.30 17.49
C SER A 41 -43.46 5.99 16.63
N SER A 42 -43.81 6.83 15.65
CA SER A 42 -42.85 7.52 14.77
C SER A 42 -41.88 8.45 15.52
N GLY A 43 -42.26 8.93 16.71
CA GLY A 43 -41.39 9.73 17.59
C GLY A 43 -40.73 8.93 18.72
N ALA A 44 -41.04 7.63 18.85
CA ALA A 44 -40.51 6.79 19.92
C ALA A 44 -39.13 6.26 19.52
N LEU A 45 -38.10 6.61 20.31
CA LEU A 45 -36.78 5.99 20.17
C LEU A 45 -36.91 4.50 20.51
N GLN A 46 -36.76 3.64 19.51
CA GLN A 46 -36.72 2.20 19.71
C GLN A 46 -35.27 1.77 19.94
N GLU A 47 -34.94 1.40 21.18
CA GLU A 47 -33.59 0.93 21.54
C GLU A 47 -33.15 -0.29 20.70
N GLN A 48 -34.11 -1.12 20.27
CA GLN A 48 -33.87 -2.24 19.35
C GLN A 48 -33.46 -1.81 17.93
N VAL A 49 -33.66 -0.56 17.53
CA VAL A 49 -33.31 -0.03 16.19
C VAL A 49 -32.07 0.86 16.25
N CYS A 50 -31.87 1.62 17.34
CA CYS A 50 -30.71 2.48 17.51
C CYS A 50 -30.22 2.45 18.97
N ASN A 51 -29.33 1.50 19.27
CA ASN A 51 -28.65 1.45 20.55
C ASN A 51 -27.48 2.44 20.55
N ARG A 52 -27.64 3.58 21.23
CA ARG A 52 -26.61 4.63 21.33
C ARG A 52 -25.28 4.11 21.89
N SER A 53 -25.32 3.17 22.82
CA SER A 53 -24.09 2.57 23.41
C SER A 53 -23.35 1.70 22.40
N ALA A 54 -24.08 0.95 21.57
CA ALA A 54 -23.51 0.14 20.50
C ALA A 54 -22.88 1.02 19.42
N TRP A 55 -23.59 2.08 18.99
CA TRP A 55 -23.06 3.08 18.05
C TRP A 55 -21.79 3.75 18.56
N THR A 56 -21.77 4.16 19.83
CA THR A 56 -20.60 4.79 20.45
C THR A 56 -19.42 3.84 20.47
N LYS A 57 -19.64 2.58 20.87
CA LYS A 57 -18.59 1.54 20.88
C LYS A 57 -18.07 1.27 19.47
N PHE A 58 -18.95 1.06 18.50
CA PHE A 58 -18.57 0.82 17.11
C PHE A 58 -17.72 1.97 16.55
N THR A 59 -18.15 3.21 16.79
CA THR A 59 -17.42 4.41 16.36
C THR A 59 -16.03 4.47 16.99
N GLN A 60 -15.93 4.20 18.30
CA GLN A 60 -14.65 4.19 19.01
C GLN A 60 -13.73 3.08 18.50
N ASP A 61 -14.26 1.88 18.27
CA ASP A 61 -13.50 0.74 17.73
C ASP A 61 -12.97 1.05 16.32
N ASN A 62 -13.77 1.73 15.49
CA ASN A 62 -13.36 2.15 14.16
C ASN A 62 -12.26 3.22 14.20
N LEU A 63 -12.38 4.23 15.08
CA LEU A 63 -11.32 5.24 15.28
C LEU A 63 -10.01 4.61 15.74
N ASN A 64 -10.07 3.65 16.67
CA ASN A 64 -8.89 2.93 17.15
C ASN A 64 -8.23 2.13 16.03
N LYS A 65 -9.01 1.44 15.19
CA LYS A 65 -8.50 0.71 14.03
C LYS A 65 -7.88 1.65 13.00
N ALA A 66 -8.55 2.75 12.67
CA ALA A 66 -8.02 3.74 11.75
C ALA A 66 -6.67 4.31 12.23
N LEU A 67 -6.54 4.61 13.52
CA LEU A 67 -5.28 5.06 14.11
C LEU A 67 -4.18 3.99 14.03
N GLN A 68 -4.51 2.73 14.30
CA GLN A 68 -3.57 1.61 14.17
C GLN A 68 -3.10 1.43 12.71
N GLU A 69 -4.02 1.49 11.75
CA GLU A 69 -3.71 1.38 10.33
C GLU A 69 -2.87 2.57 9.84
N GLU A 70 -3.14 3.79 10.31
CA GLU A 70 -2.34 4.98 10.02
C GLU A 70 -0.90 4.81 10.51
N GLN A 71 -0.71 4.38 11.77
CA GLN A 71 0.61 4.14 12.35
C GLN A 71 1.37 3.02 11.64
N ALA A 72 0.70 1.92 11.35
CA ALA A 72 1.28 0.81 10.60
C ALA A 72 1.72 1.26 9.19
N THR A 73 0.86 2.02 8.51
CA THR A 73 1.15 2.54 7.17
C THR A 73 2.33 3.52 7.19
N SER A 74 2.37 4.43 8.16
CA SER A 74 3.48 5.37 8.33
C SER A 74 4.81 4.62 8.54
N SER A 75 4.82 3.63 9.42
CA SER A 75 5.99 2.79 9.71
C SER A 75 6.47 2.03 8.47
N LEU A 76 5.54 1.44 7.71
CA LEU A 76 5.86 0.73 6.47
C LEU A 76 6.45 1.67 5.41
N ARG A 77 5.90 2.88 5.26
CA ARG A 77 6.44 3.87 4.32
C ARG A 77 7.87 4.28 4.66
N LEU A 78 8.15 4.52 5.95
CA LEU A 78 9.51 4.84 6.40
C LEU A 78 10.48 3.70 6.10
N LEU A 79 10.08 2.45 6.35
CA LEU A 79 10.91 1.28 6.04
C LEU A 79 11.20 1.16 4.54
N VAL A 80 10.17 1.37 3.70
CA VAL A 80 10.33 1.34 2.24
C VAL A 80 11.27 2.44 1.77
N GLU A 81 11.15 3.65 2.30
CA GLU A 81 12.02 4.78 1.95
C GLU A 81 13.48 4.49 2.32
N GLN A 82 13.73 3.97 3.52
CA GLN A 82 15.07 3.55 3.96
C GLN A 82 15.65 2.47 3.05
N LEU A 83 14.86 1.43 2.74
CA LEU A 83 15.30 0.35 1.86
C LEU A 83 15.64 0.85 0.45
N LEU A 84 14.82 1.74 -0.11
CA LEU A 84 15.09 2.34 -1.42
C LEU A 84 16.35 3.20 -1.39
N GLN A 85 16.55 3.98 -0.33
CA GLN A 85 17.73 4.80 -0.16
C GLN A 85 19.01 3.95 -0.08
N ASP A 86 19.01 2.89 0.72
CA ASP A 86 20.17 2.02 0.89
C ASP A 86 20.45 1.21 -0.38
N THR A 87 19.41 0.66 -1.02
CA THR A 87 19.56 -0.02 -2.31
C THR A 87 20.15 0.92 -3.37
N THR A 88 19.73 2.18 -3.40
CA THR A 88 20.27 3.17 -4.36
C THR A 88 21.74 3.47 -4.09
N LYS A 89 22.13 3.63 -2.82
CA LYS A 89 23.54 3.81 -2.42
C LYS A 89 24.38 2.60 -2.84
N ASP A 90 23.90 1.39 -2.57
CA ASP A 90 24.61 0.15 -2.89
C ASP A 90 24.80 -0.01 -4.41
N LEU A 91 23.76 0.23 -5.21
CA LEU A 91 23.85 0.18 -6.66
C LEU A 91 24.82 1.23 -7.21
N THR A 92 24.81 2.45 -6.65
CA THR A 92 25.73 3.52 -7.06
C THR A 92 27.18 3.17 -6.73
N PHE A 93 27.41 2.60 -5.55
CA PHE A 93 28.73 2.14 -5.12
C PHE A 93 29.24 1.00 -6.02
N GLN A 94 28.38 0.01 -6.32
CA GLN A 94 28.73 -1.09 -7.22
C GLN A 94 29.07 -0.60 -8.62
N CYS A 95 28.26 0.32 -9.18
CA CYS A 95 28.54 0.92 -10.49
C CYS A 95 29.93 1.58 -10.50
N SER A 96 30.21 2.42 -9.50
CA SER A 96 31.49 3.13 -9.38
C SER A 96 32.68 2.16 -9.25
N SER A 97 32.51 1.09 -8.48
CA SER A 97 33.53 0.06 -8.29
C SER A 97 33.83 -0.70 -9.58
N VAL A 98 32.79 -1.07 -10.34
CA VAL A 98 32.93 -1.75 -11.64
C VAL A 98 33.58 -0.82 -12.66
N ASP A 99 33.16 0.44 -12.74
CA ASP A 99 33.73 1.44 -13.65
C ASP A 99 35.22 1.66 -13.38
N GLN A 100 35.61 1.72 -12.11
CA GLN A 100 37.00 1.83 -11.71
C GLN A 100 37.81 0.59 -12.11
N ALA A 101 37.30 -0.62 -11.81
CA ALA A 101 37.97 -1.86 -12.14
C ALA A 101 38.14 -2.03 -13.67
N LEU A 102 37.12 -1.65 -14.44
CA LEU A 102 37.17 -1.69 -15.90
C LEU A 102 38.19 -0.70 -16.46
N SER A 103 38.19 0.54 -15.95
CA SER A 103 39.15 1.57 -16.35
C SER A 103 40.59 1.13 -16.09
N GLN A 104 40.84 0.57 -14.90
CA GLN A 104 42.14 0.01 -14.55
C GLN A 104 42.54 -1.12 -15.51
N ARG A 105 41.60 -2.01 -15.85
CA ARG A 105 41.86 -3.11 -16.78
C ARG A 105 42.19 -2.63 -18.19
N CYS A 106 41.54 -1.57 -18.66
CA CYS A 106 41.87 -0.94 -19.94
C CYS A 106 43.30 -0.41 -19.96
N VAL A 107 43.74 0.25 -18.88
CA VAL A 107 45.13 0.74 -18.76
C VAL A 107 46.12 -0.41 -18.82
N GLU A 108 45.91 -1.47 -18.03
CA GLU A 108 46.75 -2.67 -18.01
C GLU A 108 46.85 -3.32 -19.40
N LEU A 109 45.74 -3.40 -20.14
CA LEU A 109 45.72 -3.98 -21.49
C LEU A 109 46.48 -3.13 -22.51
N VAL A 110 46.34 -1.80 -22.43
CA VAL A 110 47.10 -0.87 -23.30
C VAL A 110 48.59 -1.01 -23.04
N GLU A 111 49.00 -1.07 -21.76
CA GLU A 111 50.40 -1.26 -21.39
C GLU A 111 50.94 -2.61 -21.88
N ALA A 112 50.21 -3.70 -21.63
CA ALA A 112 50.60 -5.03 -22.09
C ALA A 112 50.74 -5.10 -23.61
N LYS A 113 49.81 -4.47 -24.35
CA LYS A 113 49.89 -4.35 -25.81
C LYS A 113 51.17 -3.63 -26.24
N ALA A 114 51.45 -2.46 -25.67
CA ALA A 114 52.63 -1.67 -26.02
C ALA A 114 53.94 -2.45 -25.77
N GLN A 115 54.01 -3.19 -24.66
CA GLN A 115 55.17 -4.05 -24.36
C GLN A 115 55.33 -5.18 -25.39
N LEU A 116 54.23 -5.77 -25.86
CA LEU A 116 54.27 -6.80 -26.90
C LEU A 116 54.69 -6.24 -28.26
N GLU A 117 54.18 -5.06 -28.64
CA GLU A 117 54.56 -4.38 -29.87
C GLU A 117 56.07 -4.05 -29.90
N MET A 118 56.61 -3.52 -28.79
CA MET A 118 58.05 -3.24 -28.66
C MET A 118 58.92 -4.49 -28.83
N LYS A 119 58.54 -5.60 -28.18
CA LYS A 119 59.25 -6.89 -28.33
C LYS A 119 59.23 -7.40 -29.76
N LEU A 120 58.14 -7.16 -30.48
CA LEU A 120 57.99 -7.60 -31.86
C LEU A 120 58.86 -6.77 -32.81
N THR A 121 58.95 -5.46 -32.59
CA THR A 121 59.85 -4.59 -33.36
C THR A 121 61.34 -4.88 -33.11
N ASP A 122 61.72 -5.20 -31.87
CA ASP A 122 63.10 -5.56 -31.53
C ASP A 122 63.53 -6.88 -32.18
N GLY A 123 62.61 -7.86 -32.27
CA GLY A 123 62.86 -9.13 -32.97
C GLY A 123 62.99 -9.01 -34.49
N GLN A 124 62.42 -7.95 -35.11
CA GLN A 124 62.51 -7.71 -36.55
C GLN A 124 63.80 -6.95 -36.95
N ALA A 125 64.41 -6.19 -36.04
CA ALA A 125 65.67 -5.48 -36.29
C ALA A 125 66.92 -6.39 -36.17
N GLY A 126 66.76 -7.61 -35.64
CA GLY A 126 67.82 -8.60 -35.45
C GLY A 126 67.97 -9.65 -36.57
N CYS A 127 67.20 -9.54 -37.67
CA CYS A 127 67.29 -10.42 -38.86
C CYS A 127 67.93 -9.70 -40.05
#